data_AF-A0A1Z2SL70-F1
#
_entry.id   AF-A0A1Z2SL70-F1
#
_cell.length_a   1.000
_cell.length_b   1.000
_cell.length_c   1.000
_cell.angle_alpha   90.00
_cell.angle_beta   90.00
_cell.angle_gamma   90.00
#
_symmetry.space_group_name_H-M   'P 1'
#
loop_
_entity.id
_entity.type
_entity.pdbx_description
1 polymer ?
#
loop_
_entity_poly.entity_id
_entity_poly.type
_entity_poly.pdbx_seq_one_letter_code
_entity_poly.pdbx_strand_id
1 'polypeptide(L)'
;MTCSCCNKSLNIGMIHKKDPHTGQNFKSCPHCSDANGVEHVFHPYPSSFGKTPARVTARNPEGYQSYCIDCRRLDRGMQSETYMNGKTCSSLV
;
A
#
# COMPACT_ATOMS: atom_id res chain seq x y z
N MET A 1 -12.98 -7.41 -2.02
CA MET A 1 -12.88 -7.78 -0.59
C MET A 1 -12.52 -6.53 0.24
N THR A 2 -12.92 -6.49 1.51
CA THR A 2 -12.71 -5.37 2.44
C THR A 2 -11.73 -5.74 3.54
N CYS A 3 -10.95 -4.76 4.00
CA CYS A 3 -10.03 -4.91 5.12
C CYS A 3 -10.80 -5.15 6.44
N SER A 4 -10.48 -6.22 7.16
CA SER A 4 -11.12 -6.55 8.43
C SER A 4 -10.84 -5.53 9.56
N CYS A 5 -9.74 -4.78 9.48
CA CYS A 5 -9.38 -3.78 10.48
C CYS A 5 -10.09 -2.43 10.28
N CYS A 6 -10.15 -1.90 9.05
CA CYS A 6 -10.65 -0.54 8.80
C CYS A 6 -11.91 -0.48 7.92
N ASN A 7 -12.45 -1.63 7.52
CA ASN A 7 -13.66 -1.78 6.70
C ASN A 7 -13.62 -1.09 5.31
N LYS A 8 -12.44 -0.67 4.85
CA LYS A 8 -12.25 -0.11 3.51
C LYS A 8 -11.82 -1.20 2.51
N SER A 9 -12.12 -1.03 1.22
CA SER A 9 -11.76 -1.99 0.17
C SER A 9 -10.24 -2.23 0.09
N LEU A 10 -9.82 -3.49 -0.04
CA LEU A 10 -8.39 -3.88 -0.09
C LEU A 10 -7.64 -3.27 -1.28
N ASN A 11 -8.34 -3.00 -2.39
CA ASN A 11 -7.76 -2.42 -3.60
C ASN A 11 -7.50 -0.90 -3.53
N ILE A 12 -7.76 -0.23 -2.39
CA ILE A 12 -7.50 1.21 -2.24
C ILE A 12 -6.01 1.44 -1.95
N GLY A 13 -5.32 2.12 -2.87
CA GLY A 13 -3.88 2.35 -2.81
C GLY A 13 -3.45 3.73 -2.37
N MET A 14 -4.31 4.47 -1.67
CA MET A 14 -4.02 5.82 -1.14
C MET A 14 -4.35 5.93 0.34
N ILE A 15 -4.40 4.80 1.05
CA ILE A 15 -4.55 4.81 2.51
C ILE A 15 -3.16 4.99 3.11
N HIS A 16 -3.03 5.99 3.97
CA HIS A 16 -1.82 6.25 4.72
C HIS A 16 -2.06 5.97 6.20
N LYS A 17 -1.04 5.44 6.85
CA LYS A 17 -1.01 5.24 8.29
C LYS A 17 0.34 5.66 8.83
N LYS A 18 0.38 6.07 10.10
CA LYS A 18 1.60 6.38 10.83
C LYS A 18 1.79 5.29 11.87
N ASP A 19 2.98 4.71 11.93
CA ASP A 19 3.32 3.76 12.96
C ASP A 19 3.31 4.48 14.33
N PRO A 20 2.51 4.01 15.30
CA PRO A 20 2.36 4.70 16.57
C PRO A 20 3.62 4.67 17.45
N HIS A 21 4.52 3.70 17.23
CA HIS A 21 5.75 3.56 18.00
C HIS A 21 6.92 4.33 17.41
N THR A 22 7.08 4.26 16.08
CA THR A 22 8.24 4.88 15.40
C THR A 22 7.92 6.24 14.79
N GLY A 23 6.64 6.55 14.61
CA GLY A 23 6.18 7.72 13.88
C GLY A 23 6.43 7.67 12.36
N GLN A 24 6.91 6.55 11.83
CA GLN A 24 7.17 6.39 10.40
C GLN A 24 5.86 6.33 9.62
N ASN A 25 5.82 6.98 8.46
CA ASN A 25 4.67 6.95 7.56
C ASN A 25 4.69 5.70 6.68
N PHE A 26 3.52 5.12 6.48
CA PHE A 26 3.28 3.97 5.64
C PHE A 26 2.10 4.24 4.71
N LYS A 27 2.09 3.54 3.58
CA LYS A 27 1.01 3.59 2.59
C LYS A 27 0.61 2.18 2.18
N SER A 28 -0.68 1.96 1.96
CA SER A 28 -1.19 0.66 1.50
C SER A 28 -0.79 0.36 0.06
N CYS A 29 -0.36 -0.88 -0.20
CA CYS A 29 -0.24 -1.40 -1.56
C CYS A 29 -1.48 -2.27 -1.88
N PRO A 30 -2.30 -1.91 -2.88
CA PRO A 30 -3.47 -2.68 -3.31
C PRO A 30 -3.15 -4.12 -3.66
N HIS A 31 -2.05 -4.36 -4.38
CA HIS A 31 -1.70 -5.70 -4.84
C HIS A 31 -1.24 -6.61 -3.70
N CYS A 32 -0.51 -6.05 -2.72
CA CYS A 32 -0.18 -6.79 -1.49
C CYS A 32 -1.41 -7.03 -0.62
N SER A 33 -2.29 -6.04 -0.53
CA SER A 33 -3.54 -6.15 0.25
C SER A 33 -4.48 -7.20 -0.34
N ASP A 34 -4.59 -7.25 -1.66
CA ASP A 34 -5.36 -8.26 -2.38
C ASP A 34 -4.75 -9.66 -2.20
N ALA A 35 -3.42 -9.79 -2.32
CA ALA A 35 -2.71 -11.04 -2.08
C ALA A 35 -2.82 -11.54 -0.62
N ASN A 36 -2.86 -10.62 0.35
CA ASN A 36 -3.09 -10.95 1.75
C ASN A 36 -4.52 -11.44 2.00
N GLY A 37 -5.51 -10.87 1.31
CA GLY A 37 -6.90 -11.33 1.36
C GLY A 37 -7.61 -11.15 2.69
N VAL A 38 -7.07 -10.37 3.64
CA VAL A 38 -7.73 -10.14 4.95
C VAL A 38 -7.61 -8.68 5.35
N GLU A 39 -6.41 -8.12 5.28
CA GLU A 39 -6.10 -6.76 5.72
C GLU A 39 -5.34 -5.97 4.65
N HIS A 40 -5.37 -4.64 4.79
CA HIS A 40 -4.44 -3.80 4.04
C HIS A 40 -3.02 -4.12 4.45
N VAL A 41 -2.15 -4.22 3.44
CA VAL A 41 -0.70 -4.36 3.63
C VAL A 41 -0.03 -3.04 3.30
N PHE A 42 0.76 -2.56 4.25
CA PHE A 42 1.40 -1.25 4.27
C PHE A 42 2.91 -1.36 4.09
N HIS A 43 3.47 -0.49 3.25
CA HIS A 43 4.91 -0.36 3.05
C HIS A 43 5.39 1.06 3.38
N PRO A 44 6.68 1.23 3.72
CA PRO A 44 7.27 2.53 4.02
C PRO A 44 6.94 3.58 2.96
N TYR A 45 6.44 4.72 3.41
CA TYR A 45 6.11 5.86 2.56
C TYR A 45 7.05 7.03 2.86
N PRO A 46 7.66 7.65 1.85
CA PRO A 46 7.45 7.44 0.40
C PRO A 46 8.34 6.39 -0.28
N SER A 47 9.34 5.84 0.43
CA SER A 47 10.46 5.11 -0.16
C SER A 47 10.08 3.89 -1.00
N SER A 48 8.98 3.19 -0.67
CA SER A 48 8.60 1.95 -1.36
C SER A 48 7.73 2.13 -2.60
N PHE A 49 7.33 3.35 -3.00
CA PHE A 49 6.33 3.55 -4.07
C PHE A 49 6.88 4.23 -5.33
N GLY A 50 7.82 5.17 -5.17
CA GLY A 50 8.31 5.99 -6.28
C GLY A 50 7.25 6.95 -6.86
N LYS A 51 7.69 7.84 -7.75
CA LYS A 51 6.87 8.92 -8.34
C LYS A 51 6.85 8.85 -9.87
N THR A 52 5.78 9.36 -10.48
CA THR A 52 5.73 9.66 -11.93
C THR A 52 4.83 10.85 -12.22
N PRO A 53 5.14 11.69 -13.23
CA PRO A 53 4.30 12.81 -13.62
C PRO A 53 2.85 12.42 -13.94
N ALA A 54 2.63 11.27 -14.59
CA ALA A 54 1.29 10.77 -14.93
C ALA A 54 0.38 10.47 -13.73
N ARG A 55 0.93 10.43 -12.50
CA ARG A 55 0.18 10.19 -11.27
C ARG A 55 -0.08 11.47 -10.48
N VAL A 56 0.42 12.62 -10.95
CA VAL A 56 0.21 13.92 -10.34
C VAL A 56 -1.25 14.32 -10.51
N THR A 57 -1.93 14.55 -9.39
CA THR A 57 -3.31 15.05 -9.34
C THR A 57 -3.45 15.99 -8.14
N ALA A 58 -4.55 16.75 -8.05
CA ALA A 58 -4.81 17.59 -6.87
C ALA A 58 -4.79 16.81 -5.53
N ARG A 59 -5.12 15.51 -5.54
CA ARG A 59 -5.12 14.63 -4.35
C ARG A 59 -3.83 13.80 -4.19
N ASN A 60 -2.92 13.88 -5.16
CA ASN A 60 -1.61 13.22 -5.16
C ASN A 60 -0.60 14.15 -5.85
N PRO A 61 -0.29 15.31 -5.25
CA PRO A 61 0.49 16.37 -5.92
C PRO A 61 1.91 15.89 -6.25
N GLU A 62 2.45 15.00 -5.43
CA GLU A 62 3.78 14.43 -5.62
C GLU A 62 3.84 13.30 -6.66
N GLY A 63 2.69 12.83 -7.17
CA GLY A 63 2.64 11.80 -8.19
C GLY A 63 3.10 10.42 -7.73
N TYR A 64 2.90 10.06 -6.46
CA TYR A 64 3.25 8.73 -5.97
C TYR A 64 2.42 7.62 -6.63
N GLN A 65 3.04 6.48 -6.85
CA GLN A 65 2.38 5.32 -7.45
C GLN A 65 1.41 4.65 -6.48
N SER A 66 0.36 4.00 -7.01
CA SER A 66 -0.56 3.20 -6.19
C SER A 66 0.13 1.97 -5.58
N TYR A 67 0.99 1.31 -6.36
CA TYR A 67 1.61 0.03 -6.00
C TYR A 67 3.04 0.26 -5.51
N CYS A 68 3.51 -0.61 -4.61
CA CYS A 68 4.91 -0.61 -4.21
C CYS A 68 5.80 -1.01 -5.40
N ILE A 69 7.09 -0.67 -5.33
CA ILE A 69 8.07 -0.89 -6.41
C ILE A 69 8.12 -2.38 -6.80
N ASP A 70 8.06 -3.29 -5.83
CA ASP A 70 8.11 -4.73 -6.10
C ASP A 70 6.87 -5.18 -6.90
N CYS A 71 5.67 -4.80 -6.46
CA CYS A 71 4.44 -5.14 -7.17
C CYS A 71 4.34 -4.48 -8.55
N ARG A 72 5.03 -3.36 -8.79
CA ARG A 72 5.08 -2.73 -10.11
C ARG A 72 5.94 -3.49 -11.12
N ARG A 73 6.82 -4.37 -10.65
CA ARG A 73 7.71 -5.19 -11.49
C ARG A 73 7.14 -6.57 -11.78
N LEU A 74 6.02 -6.93 -11.15
CA LEU A 74 5.35 -8.20 -11.39
C LEU A 74 4.64 -8.20 -12.74
N ASP A 75 4.67 -9.34 -13.42
CA ASP A 75 3.86 -9.56 -14.60
C ASP A 75 2.37 -9.64 -14.24
N ARG A 76 1.52 -9.38 -15.23
CA ARG A 76 0.07 -9.42 -15.05
C ARG A 76 -0.39 -10.81 -14.60
N GLY A 77 -1.19 -10.85 -13.55
CA GLY A 77 -1.78 -12.08 -13.03
C GLY A 77 -0.91 -12.80 -12.00
N MET A 78 0.34 -12.38 -11.77
CA MET A 78 1.14 -12.90 -10.67
C MET A 78 0.65 -12.33 -9.33
N GLN A 79 0.49 -13.20 -8.34
CA GLN A 79 0.19 -12.77 -6.97
C GLN A 79 1.42 -12.07 -6.36
N SER A 80 1.20 -11.08 -5.51
CA SER A 80 2.31 -10.45 -4.77
C SER A 80 2.81 -11.41 -3.71
N GLU A 81 4.12 -11.64 -3.64
CA GLU A 81 4.78 -12.31 -2.51
C GLU A 81 5.28 -11.30 -1.46
N THR A 82 5.51 -10.04 -1.86
CA THR A 82 6.00 -9.00 -0.95
C THR A 82 4.97 -8.59 0.10
N TYR A 83 3.73 -9.09 0.00
CA TYR A 83 2.70 -8.87 1.03
C TYR A 83 3.14 -9.38 2.41
N MET A 84 4.02 -10.39 2.47
CA MET A 84 4.57 -10.91 3.72
C MET A 84 5.58 -9.94 4.38
N ASN A 85 6.14 -9.01 3.61
CA ASN A 85 7.15 -8.05 4.08
C ASN A 85 6.54 -6.70 4.53
N GLY A 86 5.22 -6.53 4.39
CA GLY A 86 4.52 -5.31 4.78
C GLY A 86 3.91 -5.41 6.18
N LYS A 87 3.54 -4.25 6.73
CA LYS A 87 2.77 -4.18 7.97
C LYS A 87 1.28 -4.36 7.69
N THR A 88 0.59 -5.13 8.52
CA THR A 88 -0.87 -5.26 8.41
C THR A 88 -1.55 -3.99 8.92
N CYS A 89 -2.81 -3.80 8.52
CA CYS A 89 -3.59 -2.64 8.94
C CYS A 89 -3.73 -2.55 10.46
N SER A 90 -3.97 -3.70 11.10
CA SER A 90 -4.05 -3.89 12.55
C SER A 90 -2.76 -3.54 13.29
N SER A 91 -1.59 -3.80 12.72
CA SER A 91 -0.30 -3.49 13.36
C SER A 91 0.08 -2.00 13.34
N LEU A 92 -0.78 -1.16 12.76
CA LEU A 92 -0.61 0.28 12.60
C LEU A 92 -1.83 1.04 13.17
N VAL A 93 -2.53 0.43 14.13
CA VAL A 93 -3.58 1.07 14.95
C VAL A 93 -2.99 1.38 16.30
#